data_AF-A0A968Y1F4-F1
#
_entry.id   AF-A0A968Y1F4-F1
#
_cell.length_a   1.000
_cell.length_b   1.000
_cell.length_c   1.000
_cell.angle_alpha   90.00
_cell.angle_beta   90.00
_cell.angle_gamma   90.00
#
_symmetry.space_group_name_H-M   'P 1'
#
loop_
_entity.id
_entity.type
_entity.pdbx_description
1 polymer ?
#
loop_
_entity_poly.entity_id
_entity_poly.type
_entity_poly.pdbx_seq_one_letter_code
_entity_poly.pdbx_strand_id
1 'polypeptide(L)'
;MPRVAILTGADAAGAAALAQAIANSGPATEINICAVWELHSSAIALSGAIVCPVTLDLPQDLVFPGREVFGFCRDVSAARDLVWEKFGVPSGDGNFWLPVVWTLKGPLYAEVIGGEFQQQSGELSYRQPVHLSDVWRQQLYELAYRLLDFLNAPPATYLMQFGFAGEGICFDRLWPFPAAPAIASAGVQVPDLFTCHWYCLTGVPIYDLQCL
;
A
#
# COMPACT_ATOMS: atom_id res chain seq x y z
N MET A 1 -21.77 7.69 -12.78
CA MET A 1 -20.40 7.22 -13.04
C MET A 1 -19.61 7.38 -11.76
N PRO A 2 -18.82 6.40 -11.33
CA PRO A 2 -17.96 6.59 -10.16
C PRO A 2 -16.94 7.69 -10.48
N ARG A 3 -16.76 8.61 -9.53
CA ARG A 3 -15.73 9.65 -9.57
C ARG A 3 -14.65 9.26 -8.58
N VAL A 4 -13.39 9.39 -8.96
CA VAL A 4 -12.24 9.10 -8.09
C VAL A 4 -11.39 10.35 -7.97
N ALA A 5 -11.03 10.69 -6.74
CA ALA A 5 -10.05 11.73 -6.45
C ALA A 5 -8.77 11.06 -5.94
N ILE A 6 -7.73 11.03 -6.76
CA ILE A 6 -6.41 10.52 -6.39
C ILE A 6 -5.64 11.67 -5.74
N LEU A 7 -5.37 11.56 -4.43
CA LEU A 7 -4.67 12.60 -3.69
C LEU A 7 -3.18 12.30 -3.66
N THR A 8 -2.39 13.20 -4.24
CA THR A 8 -0.95 13.00 -4.41
C THR A 8 -0.13 14.03 -3.64
N GLY A 9 1.04 13.60 -3.16
CA GLY A 9 2.06 14.48 -2.61
C GLY A 9 2.97 15.02 -3.70
N ALA A 10 4.24 15.28 -3.36
CA ALA A 10 5.25 15.73 -4.31
C ALA A 10 5.62 14.68 -5.37
N ASP A 11 5.52 13.39 -5.04
CA ASP A 11 5.74 12.29 -5.99
C ASP A 11 4.43 11.93 -6.69
N ALA A 12 4.40 12.09 -8.02
CA ALA A 12 3.24 11.82 -8.86
C ALA A 12 3.27 10.43 -9.53
N ALA A 13 4.37 9.67 -9.43
CA ALA A 13 4.52 8.41 -10.16
C ALA A 13 3.48 7.37 -9.73
N GLY A 14 3.25 7.23 -8.42
CA GLY A 14 2.21 6.35 -7.88
C GLY A 14 0.79 6.76 -8.32
N ALA A 15 0.52 8.07 -8.39
CA ALA A 15 -0.78 8.59 -8.84
C ALA A 15 -1.04 8.26 -10.32
N ALA A 16 -0.03 8.41 -11.18
CA ALA A 16 -0.13 8.08 -12.60
C ALA A 16 -0.35 6.57 -12.83
N ALA A 17 0.41 5.73 -12.13
CA ALA A 17 0.25 4.27 -12.21
C ALA A 17 -1.16 3.83 -11.76
N LEU A 18 -1.65 4.39 -10.66
CA LEU A 18 -3.00 4.12 -10.19
C LEU A 18 -4.07 4.62 -11.17
N ALA A 19 -3.93 5.81 -11.72
CA ALA A 19 -4.85 6.35 -12.71
C ALA A 19 -4.92 5.44 -13.95
N GLN A 20 -3.78 4.93 -14.41
CA GLN A 20 -3.72 3.99 -15.53
C GLN A 20 -4.44 2.67 -15.20
N ALA A 21 -4.22 2.12 -14.00
CA ALA A 21 -4.89 0.90 -13.55
C ALA A 21 -6.42 1.07 -13.50
N ILE A 22 -6.90 2.21 -12.99
CA ILE A 22 -8.34 2.55 -12.96
C ILE A 22 -8.88 2.70 -14.38
N ALA A 23 -8.17 3.41 -15.27
CA ALA A 23 -8.61 3.60 -16.66
C ALA A 23 -8.75 2.27 -17.41
N ASN A 24 -7.83 1.31 -17.16
CA ASN A 24 -7.84 -0.01 -17.81
C ASN A 24 -8.98 -0.90 -17.31
N SER A 25 -9.32 -0.80 -16.03
CA SER A 25 -10.28 -1.71 -15.37
C SER A 25 -11.68 -1.12 -15.18
N GLY A 26 -11.81 0.19 -15.30
CA GLY A 26 -13.05 0.96 -15.17
C GLY A 26 -13.07 2.16 -16.12
N PRO A 27 -13.18 1.97 -17.44
CA PRO A 27 -13.02 3.03 -18.44
C PRO A 27 -14.07 4.15 -18.38
N ALA A 28 -15.18 3.92 -17.67
CA ALA A 28 -16.22 4.92 -17.43
C ALA A 28 -16.02 5.72 -16.13
N THR A 29 -14.92 5.50 -15.41
CA THR A 29 -14.59 6.19 -14.16
C THR A 29 -13.99 7.56 -14.47
N GLU A 30 -14.53 8.61 -13.87
CA GLU A 30 -13.94 9.95 -13.94
C GLU A 30 -12.79 10.02 -12.94
N ILE A 31 -11.57 10.26 -13.42
CA ILE A 31 -10.36 10.32 -12.60
C ILE A 31 -9.91 11.77 -12.48
N ASN A 32 -9.82 12.26 -11.25
CA ASN A 32 -9.24 13.56 -10.93
C ASN A 32 -7.98 13.32 -10.07
N ILE A 33 -6.81 13.68 -10.58
CA ILE A 33 -5.58 13.69 -9.80
C ILE A 33 -5.44 15.08 -9.18
N CYS A 34 -5.31 15.12 -7.87
CA CYS A 34 -5.30 16.35 -7.09
C CYS A 34 -4.08 16.36 -6.17
N ALA A 35 -3.35 17.46 -6.17
CA ALA A 35 -2.31 17.65 -5.17
C ALA A 35 -2.95 17.98 -3.82
N VAL A 36 -2.39 17.48 -2.72
CA VAL A 36 -2.98 17.68 -1.38
C VAL A 36 -3.15 19.16 -1.04
N TRP A 37 -2.24 20.03 -1.47
CA TRP A 37 -2.32 21.47 -1.20
C TRP A 37 -3.54 22.15 -1.87
N GLU A 38 -4.11 21.56 -2.92
CA GLU A 38 -5.32 22.05 -3.59
C GLU A 38 -6.61 21.78 -2.78
N LEU A 39 -6.55 20.88 -1.80
CA LEU A 39 -7.68 20.63 -0.89
C LEU A 39 -7.93 21.84 0.02
N HIS A 40 -6.88 22.57 0.40
CA HIS A 40 -6.99 23.75 1.25
C HIS A 40 -7.61 24.96 0.55
N SER A 41 -7.58 25.01 -0.79
CA SER A 41 -8.10 26.14 -1.57
C SER A 41 -9.58 25.99 -1.93
N SER A 42 -10.28 24.94 -1.45
CA SER A 42 -11.66 24.60 -1.87
C SER A 42 -11.83 24.42 -3.38
N ALA A 43 -10.73 24.22 -4.12
CA ALA A 43 -10.74 24.08 -5.58
C ALA A 43 -11.30 22.72 -6.05
N ILE A 44 -11.42 21.74 -5.13
CA ILE A 44 -11.78 20.36 -5.46
C ILE A 44 -13.06 19.95 -4.73
N ALA A 45 -14.07 19.56 -5.50
CA ALA A 45 -15.29 18.96 -4.98
C ALA A 45 -15.11 17.44 -4.79
N LEU A 46 -14.77 17.01 -3.57
CA LEU A 46 -14.68 15.59 -3.19
C LEU A 46 -16.06 14.92 -2.98
N SER A 47 -17.14 15.69 -3.00
CA SER A 47 -18.50 15.17 -2.76
C SER A 47 -18.86 14.10 -3.79
N GLY A 48 -19.17 12.90 -3.29
CA GLY A 48 -19.55 11.73 -4.09
C GLY A 48 -18.38 11.05 -4.81
N ALA A 49 -17.14 11.47 -4.58
CA ALA A 49 -15.96 10.80 -5.11
C ALA A 49 -15.39 9.76 -4.13
N ILE A 50 -14.81 8.69 -4.65
CA ILE A 50 -13.93 7.80 -3.90
C ILE A 50 -12.61 8.54 -3.70
N VAL A 51 -12.27 8.83 -2.44
CA VAL A 51 -11.01 9.47 -2.08
C VAL A 51 -9.93 8.39 -1.99
N CYS A 52 -8.89 8.50 -2.81
CA CYS A 52 -7.79 7.53 -2.87
C CYS A 52 -6.44 8.23 -2.68
N PRO A 53 -5.95 8.32 -1.44
CA PRO A 53 -4.64 8.90 -1.20
C PRO A 53 -3.51 7.98 -1.61
N VAL A 54 -2.52 8.54 -2.30
CA VAL A 54 -1.23 7.91 -2.59
C VAL A 54 -0.08 8.64 -1.88
N THR A 55 -0.41 9.28 -0.76
CA THR A 55 0.52 9.99 0.12
C THR A 55 0.07 9.89 1.58
N LEU A 56 1.02 9.90 2.50
CA LEU A 56 0.74 9.99 3.94
C LEU A 56 0.56 11.43 4.42
N ASP A 57 1.01 12.42 3.62
CA ASP A 57 0.89 13.84 3.93
C ASP A 57 -0.53 14.33 3.59
N LEU A 58 -1.46 14.07 4.50
CA LEU A 58 -2.88 14.38 4.35
C LEU A 58 -3.35 15.38 5.41
N PRO A 59 -4.29 16.28 5.08
CA PRO A 59 -4.91 17.17 6.06
C PRO A 59 -5.58 16.36 7.17
N GLN A 60 -5.45 16.83 8.41
CA GLN A 60 -5.99 16.10 9.56
C GLN A 60 -7.51 16.04 9.56
N ASP A 61 -8.18 17.01 8.95
CA ASP A 61 -9.62 17.16 8.84
C ASP A 61 -10.23 16.40 7.65
N LEU A 62 -9.41 15.84 6.77
CA LEU A 62 -9.90 15.04 5.64
C LEU A 62 -10.59 13.76 6.13
N VAL A 63 -11.84 13.57 5.71
CA VAL A 63 -12.66 12.40 6.07
C VAL A 63 -12.71 11.42 4.90
N PHE A 64 -12.26 10.19 5.13
CA PHE A 64 -12.27 9.09 4.17
C PHE A 64 -12.10 7.74 4.88
N PRO A 65 -12.48 6.62 4.24
CA PRO A 65 -12.23 5.28 4.79
C PRO A 65 -10.75 5.04 5.04
N GLY A 66 -10.38 4.54 6.23
CA GLY A 66 -8.99 4.23 6.56
C GLY A 66 -8.15 5.38 7.10
N ARG A 67 -8.74 6.56 7.39
CA ARG A 67 -8.04 7.70 8.03
C ARG A 67 -7.20 7.29 9.24
N GLU A 68 -7.72 6.40 10.08
CA GLU A 68 -7.01 5.91 11.27
C GLU A 68 -5.75 5.11 10.90
N VAL A 69 -5.84 4.25 9.87
CA VAL A 69 -4.69 3.50 9.35
C VAL A 69 -3.64 4.44 8.76
N PHE A 70 -4.07 5.48 8.04
CA PHE A 70 -3.14 6.52 7.55
C PHE A 70 -2.45 7.27 8.71
N GLY A 71 -3.17 7.52 9.80
CA GLY A 71 -2.60 8.08 11.03
C GLY A 71 -1.53 7.17 11.63
N PHE A 72 -1.82 5.88 11.76
CA PHE A 72 -0.85 4.86 12.19
C PHE A 72 0.40 4.83 11.29
N CYS A 73 0.20 4.81 9.97
CA CYS A 73 1.30 4.73 9.00
C CYS A 73 2.17 5.99 8.93
N ARG A 74 1.66 7.14 9.38
CA ARG A 74 2.38 8.42 9.38
C ARG A 74 3.43 8.48 10.49
N ASP A 75 3.11 7.98 11.69
CA ASP A 75 4.03 7.98 12.83
C ASP A 75 4.77 6.64 12.92
N VAL A 76 5.91 6.57 12.23
CA VAL A 76 6.72 5.35 12.15
C VAL A 76 7.23 4.90 13.51
N SER A 77 7.60 5.85 14.38
CA SER A 77 8.13 5.51 15.70
C SER A 77 7.03 4.89 16.55
N ALA A 78 5.86 5.54 16.63
CA ALA A 78 4.73 5.02 17.38
C ALA A 78 4.23 3.69 16.81
N ALA A 79 4.24 3.53 15.48
CA ALA A 79 3.88 2.27 14.82
C ALA A 79 4.82 1.13 15.22
N ARG A 80 6.14 1.37 15.21
CA ARG A 80 7.15 0.38 15.63
C ARG A 80 6.99 -0.01 17.09
N ASP A 81 6.79 0.96 17.98
CA ASP A 81 6.57 0.71 19.41
C ASP A 81 5.30 -0.11 19.66
N LEU A 82 4.21 0.22 18.95
CA LEU A 82 2.94 -0.50 19.06
C LEU A 82 3.06 -1.93 18.56
N VAL A 83 3.76 -2.15 17.45
CA VAL A 83 3.98 -3.50 16.90
C VAL A 83 4.77 -4.37 17.86
N TRP A 84 5.80 -3.79 18.51
CA TRP A 84 6.52 -4.46 19.57
C TRP A 84 5.61 -4.80 20.76
N GLU A 85 4.84 -3.83 21.27
CA GLU A 85 3.98 -4.02 22.44
C GLU A 85 2.88 -5.07 22.21
N LYS A 86 2.24 -5.05 21.03
CA LYS A 86 1.08 -5.91 20.73
C LYS A 86 1.45 -7.28 20.20
N PHE A 87 2.56 -7.38 19.46
CA PHE A 87 2.89 -8.58 18.70
C PHE A 87 4.25 -9.17 19.06
N GLY A 88 5.08 -8.48 19.84
CA GLY A 88 6.42 -8.94 20.21
C GLY A 88 7.39 -8.99 19.04
N VAL A 89 7.09 -8.31 17.93
CA VAL A 89 7.96 -8.26 16.75
C VAL A 89 8.89 -7.05 16.88
N PRO A 90 10.22 -7.24 16.80
CA PRO A 90 11.17 -6.14 16.94
C PRO A 90 11.06 -5.18 15.74
N SER A 91 11.40 -3.92 15.97
CA SER A 91 11.55 -2.94 14.90
C SER A 91 12.93 -2.97 14.27
N GLY A 92 13.03 -2.68 12.97
CA GLY A 92 14.32 -2.52 12.29
C GLY A 92 14.15 -1.89 10.91
N ASP A 93 15.27 -1.61 10.26
CA ASP A 93 15.25 -1.08 8.89
C ASP A 93 14.86 -2.19 7.91
N GLY A 94 13.92 -1.89 7.03
CA GLY A 94 13.41 -2.82 6.05
C GLY A 94 13.79 -2.43 4.64
N ASN A 95 14.26 -3.41 3.87
CA ASN A 95 14.51 -3.31 2.43
C ASN A 95 13.64 -4.28 1.62
N PHE A 96 12.63 -4.87 2.27
CA PHE A 96 11.64 -5.73 1.66
C PHE A 96 10.22 -5.24 1.98
N TRP A 97 9.30 -5.50 1.07
CA TRP A 97 7.88 -5.20 1.23
C TRP A 97 7.07 -6.45 0.96
N LEU A 98 6.23 -6.83 1.91
CA LEU A 98 5.16 -7.78 1.69
C LEU A 98 3.93 -7.02 1.20
N PRO A 99 3.48 -7.23 -0.05
CA PRO A 99 2.19 -6.70 -0.48
C PRO A 99 1.06 -7.58 0.06
N VAL A 100 0.09 -6.91 0.69
CA VAL A 100 -1.10 -7.53 1.27
C VAL A 100 -2.31 -6.91 0.63
N VAL A 101 -3.00 -7.67 -0.21
CA VAL A 101 -4.26 -7.28 -0.82
C VAL A 101 -5.37 -7.65 0.15
N TRP A 102 -5.75 -6.70 0.99
CA TRP A 102 -6.74 -6.89 2.05
C TRP A 102 -8.14 -6.76 1.47
N THR A 103 -8.89 -7.87 1.44
CA THR A 103 -10.24 -7.90 0.87
C THR A 103 -11.28 -8.13 1.96
N LEU A 104 -12.57 -7.94 1.63
CA LEU A 104 -13.68 -8.31 2.52
C LEU A 104 -13.73 -9.79 2.90
N LYS A 105 -13.07 -10.67 2.13
CA LYS A 105 -13.03 -12.12 2.40
C LYS A 105 -11.76 -12.55 3.15
N GLY A 106 -10.82 -11.64 3.35
CA GLY A 106 -9.51 -11.92 3.93
C GLY A 106 -8.34 -11.46 3.03
N PRO A 107 -7.10 -11.61 3.52
CA PRO A 107 -5.91 -11.21 2.80
C PRO A 107 -5.59 -12.15 1.63
N LEU A 108 -5.14 -11.57 0.53
CA LEU A 108 -4.33 -12.24 -0.48
C LEU A 108 -2.90 -11.69 -0.40
N TYR A 109 -1.92 -12.57 -0.31
CA TYR A 109 -0.51 -12.18 -0.21
C TYR A 109 0.15 -12.31 -1.56
N ALA A 110 0.78 -11.23 -2.02
CA ALA A 110 1.64 -11.28 -3.20
C ALA A 110 3.04 -11.77 -2.81
N GLU A 111 3.84 -12.10 -3.82
CA GLU A 111 5.28 -12.32 -3.63
C GLU A 111 5.96 -11.04 -3.15
N VAL A 112 7.00 -11.20 -2.32
CA VAL A 112 7.72 -10.08 -1.69
C VAL A 112 8.44 -9.25 -2.75
N ILE A 113 8.49 -7.94 -2.50
CA ILE A 113 9.25 -6.97 -3.29
C ILE A 113 10.55 -6.65 -2.53
N GLY A 114 11.68 -6.71 -3.21
CA GLY A 114 12.98 -6.30 -2.67
C GLY A 114 13.41 -4.95 -3.23
N GLY A 115 14.02 -4.13 -2.39
CA GLY A 115 14.66 -2.87 -2.77
C GLY A 115 16.18 -3.01 -2.83
N GLU A 116 16.79 -2.51 -3.89
CA GLU A 116 18.24 -2.48 -4.07
C GLU A 116 18.69 -1.10 -4.50
N PHE A 117 19.61 -0.51 -3.74
CA PHE A 117 20.16 0.80 -4.03
C PHE A 117 21.16 0.70 -5.18
N GLN A 118 20.86 1.34 -6.31
CA GLN A 118 21.76 1.37 -7.45
C GLN A 118 22.81 2.46 -7.24
N GLN A 119 24.03 2.05 -6.91
CA GLN A 119 25.15 2.97 -6.64
C GLN A 119 25.45 3.93 -7.80
N GLN A 120 25.12 3.56 -9.04
CA GLN A 120 25.40 4.34 -10.24
C GLN A 120 24.40 5.48 -10.48
N SER A 121 23.11 5.25 -10.22
CA SER A 121 22.06 6.26 -10.38
C SER A 121 21.73 6.99 -9.07
N GLY A 122 22.11 6.42 -7.92
CA GLY A 122 21.68 6.89 -6.61
C GLY A 122 20.20 6.63 -6.34
N GLU A 123 19.54 5.81 -7.17
CA GLU A 123 18.12 5.51 -7.09
C GLU A 123 17.87 4.13 -6.48
N LEU A 124 16.72 4.00 -5.80
CA LEU A 124 16.26 2.71 -5.31
C LEU A 124 15.53 1.97 -6.44
N SER A 125 16.02 0.78 -6.78
CA SER A 125 15.35 -0.12 -7.72
C SER A 125 14.55 -1.17 -6.96
N TYR A 126 13.43 -1.59 -7.54
CA TYR A 126 12.54 -2.58 -6.94
C TYR A 126 12.44 -3.81 -7.82
N ARG A 127 12.42 -4.99 -7.20
CA ARG A 127 12.25 -6.27 -7.90
C ARG A 127 11.21 -7.14 -7.21
N GLN A 128 10.39 -7.79 -8.03
CA GLN A 128 9.42 -8.80 -7.64
C GLN A 128 9.53 -9.95 -8.65
N PRO A 129 9.43 -11.23 -8.24
CA PRO A 129 9.34 -11.72 -6.87
C PRO A 129 10.70 -11.81 -6.16
N VAL A 130 10.68 -11.65 -4.83
CA VAL A 130 11.73 -12.12 -3.93
C VAL A 130 11.20 -13.34 -3.20
N HIS A 131 11.75 -14.50 -3.52
CA HIS A 131 11.34 -15.74 -2.88
C HIS A 131 11.90 -15.83 -1.47
N LEU A 132 11.00 -16.11 -0.53
CA LEU A 132 11.33 -16.38 0.87
C LEU A 132 11.04 -17.84 1.21
N SER A 133 11.71 -18.35 2.24
CA SER A 133 11.37 -19.64 2.82
C SER A 133 9.96 -19.62 3.44
N ASP A 134 9.34 -20.79 3.54
CA ASP A 134 8.00 -20.93 4.14
C ASP A 134 7.92 -20.40 5.57
N VAL A 135 9.00 -20.57 6.33
CA VAL A 135 9.10 -20.08 7.71
C VAL A 135 8.95 -18.55 7.75
N TRP A 136 9.65 -17.82 6.88
CA TRP A 136 9.53 -16.37 6.83
C TRP A 136 8.17 -15.93 6.30
N ARG A 137 7.65 -16.61 5.28
CA ARG A 137 6.31 -16.31 4.73
C ARG A 137 5.23 -16.44 5.79
N GLN A 138 5.24 -17.52 6.57
CA GLN A 138 4.27 -17.73 7.65
C GLN A 138 4.33 -16.63 8.70
N GLN A 139 5.53 -16.27 9.17
CA GLN A 139 5.71 -15.19 10.16
C GLN A 139 5.20 -13.84 9.62
N LEU A 140 5.52 -13.54 8.37
CA LEU A 140 5.11 -12.29 7.71
C LEU A 140 3.59 -12.24 7.49
N TYR A 141 2.98 -13.34 7.06
CA TYR A 141 1.53 -13.42 6.85
C TYR A 141 0.77 -13.31 8.17
N GLU A 142 1.25 -13.97 9.22
CA GLU A 142 0.65 -13.85 10.55
C GLU A 142 0.71 -12.41 11.06
N LEU A 143 1.89 -11.78 11.00
CA LEU A 143 2.05 -10.39 11.44
C LEU A 143 1.17 -9.44 10.65
N ALA A 144 1.17 -9.54 9.32
CA ALA A 144 0.36 -8.70 8.45
C ALA A 144 -1.14 -8.84 8.77
N TYR A 145 -1.63 -10.07 8.91
CA TYR A 145 -3.02 -10.32 9.27
C TYR A 145 -3.38 -9.69 10.62
N ARG A 146 -2.59 -10.00 11.67
CA ARG A 146 -2.85 -9.51 13.03
C ARG A 146 -2.78 -7.98 13.11
N LEU A 147 -1.85 -7.36 12.40
CA LEU A 147 -1.71 -5.91 12.35
C LEU A 147 -2.91 -5.26 11.65
N LEU A 148 -3.28 -5.73 10.47
CA LEU A 148 -4.39 -5.15 9.71
C LEU A 148 -5.75 -5.38 10.37
N ASP A 149 -5.95 -6.55 10.99
CA ASP A 149 -7.13 -6.85 11.79
C ASP A 149 -7.22 -5.94 13.03
N PHE A 150 -6.11 -5.78 13.77
CA PHE A 150 -6.03 -4.88 14.91
C PHE A 150 -6.34 -3.41 14.54
N LEU A 151 -5.87 -2.97 13.37
CA LEU A 151 -6.13 -1.62 12.86
C LEU A 151 -7.54 -1.46 12.27
N ASN A 152 -8.35 -2.53 12.25
CA ASN A 152 -9.64 -2.58 11.55
C ASN A 152 -9.52 -2.02 10.12
N ALA A 153 -8.48 -2.46 9.42
CA ALA A 153 -8.08 -1.89 8.14
C ALA A 153 -9.18 -2.11 7.08
N PRO A 154 -9.59 -1.05 6.34
CA PRO A 154 -10.55 -1.21 5.25
C PRO A 154 -9.94 -2.00 4.07
N PRO A 155 -10.76 -2.53 3.15
CA PRO A 155 -10.23 -3.19 1.96
C PRO A 155 -9.34 -2.26 1.13
N ALA A 156 -8.09 -2.65 0.93
CA ALA A 156 -7.09 -1.95 0.14
C ALA A 156 -5.86 -2.84 -0.10
N THR A 157 -4.99 -2.42 -1.02
CA THR A 157 -3.62 -2.94 -1.08
C THR A 157 -2.72 -2.20 -0.09
N TYR A 158 -2.10 -2.97 0.81
CA TYR A 158 -1.12 -2.52 1.80
C TYR A 158 0.28 -3.02 1.44
N LEU A 159 1.32 -2.27 1.80
CA LEU A 159 2.70 -2.76 1.77
C LEU A 159 3.28 -2.76 3.19
N MET A 160 3.54 -3.93 3.74
CA MET A 160 4.26 -4.05 5.02
C MET A 160 5.76 -4.15 4.75
N GLN A 161 6.50 -3.12 5.13
CA GLN A 161 7.95 -3.05 5.01
C GLN A 161 8.60 -3.77 6.19
N PHE A 162 9.58 -4.61 5.90
CA PHE A 162 10.26 -5.43 6.90
C PHE A 162 11.73 -5.68 6.52
N GLY A 163 12.50 -6.11 7.51
CA GLY A 163 13.87 -6.57 7.38
C GLY A 163 14.10 -7.86 8.14
N PHE A 164 15.38 -8.23 8.29
CA PHE A 164 15.81 -9.39 9.07
C PHE A 164 16.72 -8.96 10.21
N ALA A 165 16.49 -9.52 11.40
CA ALA A 165 17.31 -9.33 12.59
C ALA A 165 17.71 -10.71 13.13
N GLY A 166 18.90 -11.19 12.73
CA GLY A 166 19.34 -12.55 13.05
C GLY A 166 18.44 -13.60 12.39
N GLU A 167 17.81 -14.44 13.22
CA GLU A 167 16.84 -15.47 12.79
C GLU A 167 15.38 -15.00 12.95
N GLY A 168 15.11 -13.70 12.91
CA GLY A 168 13.75 -13.15 12.99
C GLY A 168 13.49 -12.10 11.93
N ILE A 169 12.21 -11.87 11.63
CA ILE A 169 11.77 -10.68 10.89
C ILE A 169 11.74 -9.47 11.83
N CYS A 170 11.96 -8.28 11.27
CA CYS A 170 11.71 -7.02 11.98
C CYS A 170 10.74 -6.15 11.18
N PHE A 171 9.86 -5.45 11.89
CA PHE A 171 8.91 -4.52 11.29
C PHE A 171 9.56 -3.15 11.09
N ASP A 172 9.37 -2.56 9.91
CA ASP A 172 9.80 -1.19 9.64
C ASP A 172 8.60 -0.23 9.62
N ARG A 173 7.69 -0.46 8.67
CA ARG A 173 6.60 0.48 8.33
C ARG A 173 5.45 -0.25 7.66
N LEU A 174 4.24 0.31 7.77
CA LEU A 174 3.09 -0.05 6.93
C LEU A 174 2.76 1.10 5.96
N TRP A 175 2.44 0.76 4.71
CA TRP A 175 1.91 1.70 3.72
C TRP A 175 0.45 1.35 3.41
N PRO A 176 -0.50 2.30 3.49
CA PRO A 176 -1.92 2.06 3.28
C PRO A 176 -2.37 2.21 1.82
N PHE A 177 -1.42 2.17 0.89
CA PHE A 177 -1.62 2.29 -0.56
C PHE A 177 -0.45 1.61 -1.29
N PRO A 178 -0.58 1.31 -2.60
CA PRO A 178 0.54 0.83 -3.42
C PRO A 178 1.59 1.94 -3.60
N ALA A 179 2.51 2.06 -2.64
CA ALA A 179 3.60 3.02 -2.68
C ALA A 179 4.63 2.66 -3.78
N ALA A 180 5.71 3.44 -3.90
CA ALA A 180 6.73 3.28 -4.94
C ALA A 180 7.17 1.82 -5.23
N PRO A 181 7.39 0.92 -4.24
CA PRO A 181 7.75 -0.46 -4.52
C PRO A 181 6.74 -1.23 -5.39
N ALA A 182 5.45 -0.87 -5.33
CA ALA A 182 4.39 -1.55 -6.06
C ALA A 182 4.56 -1.52 -7.58
N ILE A 183 5.38 -0.60 -8.12
CA ILE A 183 5.72 -0.57 -9.54
C ILE A 183 6.38 -1.86 -10.02
N ALA A 184 7.07 -2.60 -9.13
CA ALA A 184 7.67 -3.88 -9.45
C ALA A 184 6.65 -4.96 -9.82
N SER A 185 5.36 -4.77 -9.49
CA SER A 185 4.29 -5.69 -9.90
C SER A 185 3.82 -5.47 -11.34
N ALA A 186 4.07 -4.30 -11.92
CA ALA A 186 3.61 -3.96 -13.26
C ALA A 186 4.31 -4.84 -14.31
N GLY A 187 3.52 -5.60 -15.06
CA GLY A 187 4.04 -6.53 -16.08
C GLY A 187 4.67 -7.82 -15.52
N VAL A 188 4.68 -7.99 -14.19
CA VAL A 188 5.18 -9.19 -13.51
C VAL A 188 4.07 -9.95 -12.81
N GLN A 189 3.06 -9.26 -12.27
CA GLN A 189 1.94 -9.86 -11.55
C GLN A 189 0.62 -9.49 -12.23
N VAL A 190 -0.33 -10.43 -12.27
CA VAL A 190 -1.69 -10.19 -12.77
C VAL A 190 -2.73 -10.60 -11.70
N PRO A 191 -3.64 -9.69 -11.29
CA PRO A 191 -3.57 -8.24 -11.50
C PRO A 191 -2.37 -7.62 -10.76
N ASP A 192 -1.85 -6.50 -11.29
CA ASP A 192 -0.83 -5.71 -10.58
C ASP A 192 -1.41 -5.09 -9.30
N LEU A 193 -0.52 -4.58 -8.43
CA LEU A 193 -0.91 -4.09 -7.10
C LEU A 193 -1.77 -2.82 -7.14
N PHE A 194 -1.65 -2.00 -8.19
CA PHE A 194 -2.49 -0.81 -8.39
C PHE A 194 -3.92 -1.21 -8.79
N THR A 195 -4.04 -2.18 -9.68
CA THR A 195 -5.31 -2.79 -10.09
C THR A 195 -5.97 -3.50 -8.91
N CYS A 196 -5.21 -4.25 -8.10
CA CYS A 196 -5.70 -4.84 -6.85
C CYS A 196 -6.28 -3.79 -5.91
N HIS A 197 -5.58 -2.65 -5.76
CA HIS A 197 -6.02 -1.57 -4.88
C HIS A 197 -7.36 -1.02 -5.34
N TRP A 198 -7.51 -0.75 -6.65
CA TRP A 198 -8.76 -0.31 -7.23
C TRP A 198 -9.91 -1.32 -7.04
N TYR A 199 -9.65 -2.61 -7.25
CA TYR A 199 -10.63 -3.66 -7.02
C TYR A 199 -11.09 -3.74 -5.57
N CYS A 200 -10.18 -3.57 -4.61
CA CYS A 200 -10.54 -3.47 -3.20
C CYS A 200 -11.47 -2.28 -2.92
N LEU A 201 -11.14 -1.10 -3.47
CA LEU A 201 -11.95 0.11 -3.28
C LEU A 201 -13.34 0.03 -3.91
N THR A 202 -13.50 -0.78 -4.97
CA THR A 202 -14.77 -0.94 -5.70
C THR A 202 -15.52 -2.23 -5.38
N GLY A 203 -14.97 -3.08 -4.51
CA GLY A 203 -15.56 -4.37 -4.17
C GLY A 203 -15.55 -5.39 -5.31
N VAL A 204 -14.72 -5.17 -6.34
CA VAL A 204 -14.53 -6.14 -7.43
C VAL A 204 -13.75 -7.34 -6.86
N PRO A 205 -14.23 -8.59 -7.08
CA PRO A 205 -13.57 -9.76 -6.53
C PRO A 205 -12.19 -9.97 -7.18
N ILE A 206 -11.20 -10.27 -6.34
CA ILE A 206 -9.88 -10.74 -6.74
C ILE A 206 -9.83 -12.22 -6.37
N TYR A 207 -9.61 -13.07 -7.37
CA TYR A 207 -9.64 -14.52 -7.18
C TYR A 207 -8.26 -15.11 -6.87
N ASP A 208 -7.23 -14.55 -7.50
CA ASP A 208 -5.86 -15.04 -7.39
C ASP A 208 -4.86 -13.92 -7.72
N LEU A 209 -3.61 -14.09 -7.29
CA LEU A 209 -2.48 -13.24 -7.63
C LEU A 209 -1.42 -14.13 -8.29
N GLN A 210 -1.17 -13.91 -9.58
CA GLN A 210 -0.25 -14.75 -10.35
C GLN A 210 0.94 -13.93 -10.82
N CYS A 211 2.16 -14.37 -10.49
CA CYS A 211 3.38 -13.87 -11.13
C CYS A 211 3.58 -14.60 -12.47
N LEU A 212 3.94 -13.84 -13.50
CA LEU A 212 4.24 -14.29 -14.86
C LEU A 212 5.62 -14.93 -14.97
#